data_AF-A0A3C0TUI1-F1
#
_entry.id   AF-A0A3C0TUI1-F1
#
_cell.length_a   1.000
_cell.length_b   1.000
_cell.length_c   1.000
_cell.angle_alpha   90.00
_cell.angle_beta   90.00
_cell.angle_gamma   90.00
#
_symmetry.space_group_name_H-M   'P 1'
#
loop_
_entity.id
_entity.type
_entity.pdbx_description
1 polymer ?
#
loop_
_entity_poly.entity_id
_entity_poly.type
_entity_poly.pdbx_seq_one_letter_code
_entity_poly.pdbx_strand_id
1 'polypeptide(L)'
;AEGQRRYVESLSAYARQFLEMMQKPDVDHIDGLSPAISIEQKTTSRNPRSTVGTVTEIYDYMRLLFARVGVPYSPATGLPIESQTVSQMVD
;
A
#
# COMPACT_ATOMS: atom_id res chain seq x y z
N ALA A 1 -21.18 -5.17 -9.21
CA ALA A 1 -21.22 -3.92 -10.00
C ALA A 1 -21.70 -2.73 -9.16
N GLU A 2 -22.93 -2.75 -8.62
CA GLU A 2 -23.54 -1.62 -7.87
C GLU A 2 -22.70 -1.10 -6.69
N GLY A 3 -22.18 -1.97 -5.83
CA GLY A 3 -21.43 -1.57 -4.62
C GLY A 3 -20.07 -0.94 -4.90
N GLN A 4 -19.33 -1.47 -5.88
CA GLN A 4 -18.07 -0.89 -6.33
C GLN A 4 -18.30 0.43 -7.09
N ARG A 5 -19.42 0.57 -7.83
CA ARG A 5 -19.83 1.83 -8.46
C ARG A 5 -20.09 2.92 -7.41
N ARG A 6 -20.89 2.62 -6.37
CA ARG A 6 -21.16 3.56 -5.25
C ARG A 6 -19.88 3.98 -4.52
N TYR A 7 -18.91 3.06 -4.38
CA TYR A 7 -17.59 3.39 -3.81
C TYR A 7 -16.82 4.39 -4.69
N VAL A 8 -16.76 4.17 -6.01
CA VAL A 8 -16.08 5.09 -6.95
C VAL A 8 -16.75 6.47 -6.98
N GLU A 9 -18.08 6.53 -6.85
CA GLU A 9 -18.83 7.80 -6.78
C GLU A 9 -18.51 8.63 -5.53
N SER A 10 -18.12 7.98 -4.43
CA SER A 10 -17.73 8.66 -3.18
C SER A 10 -16.34 9.31 -3.25
N LEU A 11 -15.55 9.00 -4.28
CA LEU A 11 -14.19 9.54 -4.44
C LEU A 11 -14.21 10.97 -5.03
N SER A 12 -13.09 11.68 -4.83
CA SER A 12 -12.89 13.02 -5.36
C SER A 12 -13.02 13.06 -6.89
N ALA A 13 -13.38 14.21 -7.45
CA ALA A 13 -13.51 14.39 -8.89
C ALA A 13 -12.21 14.06 -9.65
N TYR A 14 -11.05 14.33 -9.02
CA TYR A 14 -9.73 13.99 -9.56
C TYR A 14 -9.47 12.48 -9.58
N ALA A 15 -9.80 11.77 -8.51
CA ALA A 15 -9.63 10.31 -8.44
C ALA A 15 -10.52 9.58 -9.47
N ARG A 16 -11.72 10.11 -9.74
CA ARG A 16 -12.64 9.57 -10.76
C ARG A 16 -12.09 9.67 -12.20
N GLN A 17 -11.16 10.57 -12.50
CA GLN A 17 -10.56 10.67 -13.84
C GLN A 17 -9.72 9.44 -14.23
N PHE A 18 -9.20 8.71 -13.24
CA PHE A 18 -8.33 7.55 -13.44
C PHE A 18 -9.05 6.21 -13.28
N LEU A 19 -10.35 6.23 -13.00
CA LEU A 19 -11.15 5.04 -12.76
C LEU A 19 -12.10 4.83 -13.93
N GLU A 20 -12.08 3.62 -14.50
CA GLU A 20 -13.09 3.24 -15.48
C GLU A 20 -14.47 3.27 -14.82
N MET A 21 -15.35 4.15 -15.32
CA MET A 21 -16.74 4.18 -14.87
C MET A 21 -17.39 2.86 -15.27
N MET A 22 -17.70 2.02 -14.29
CA MET A 22 -18.44 0.79 -14.54
C MET A 22 -19.87 1.09 -14.96
N GLN A 23 -20.39 0.33 -15.94
CA GLN A 23 -21.79 0.42 -16.33
C GLN A 23 -22.70 0.06 -15.15
N LYS A 24 -23.82 0.79 -15.05
CA LYS A 24 -24.88 0.47 -14.09
C LYS A 24 -25.45 -0.91 -14.44
N PRO A 25 -25.56 -1.85 -13.49
CA PRO A 25 -26.22 -3.13 -13.74
C PRO A 25 -27.72 -2.91 -14.03
N ASP A 26 -28.32 -3.85 -14.76
CA ASP A 26 -29.75 -3.84 -15.08
C ASP A 26 -30.58 -4.23 -13.85
N VAL A 27 -30.86 -3.23 -13.01
CA VAL A 27 -31.66 -3.36 -11.80
C VAL A 27 -32.43 -2.07 -11.55
N ASP A 28 -33.70 -2.21 -11.20
CA ASP A 28 -34.61 -1.08 -10.96
C ASP A 28 -34.18 -0.28 -9.74
N HIS A 29 -33.98 -0.96 -8.59
CA HIS A 29 -33.62 -0.31 -7.34
C HIS A 29 -32.95 -1.28 -6.34
N ILE A 30 -31.97 -0.78 -5.60
CA ILE A 30 -31.29 -1.52 -4.52
C ILE A 30 -31.09 -0.57 -3.33
N ASP A 31 -31.73 -0.88 -2.20
CA ASP A 31 -31.53 -0.19 -0.92
C ASP A 31 -30.63 -0.97 0.03
N GLY A 32 -30.01 -0.26 0.98
CA GLY A 32 -29.25 -0.88 2.07
C GLY A 32 -27.92 -1.52 1.67
N LEU A 33 -27.39 -1.22 0.47
CA LEU A 33 -26.14 -1.80 0.01
C LEU A 33 -24.93 -1.17 0.73
N SER A 34 -24.26 -1.95 1.55
CA SER A 34 -22.96 -1.61 2.13
C SER A 34 -21.87 -1.50 1.05
N PRO A 35 -20.76 -0.79 1.31
CA PRO A 35 -19.59 -0.84 0.44
C PRO A 35 -19.19 -2.29 0.16
N ALA A 36 -19.04 -2.65 -1.12
CA ALA A 36 -18.75 -4.01 -1.54
C ALA A 36 -17.30 -4.13 -2.02
N ILE A 37 -16.61 -5.18 -1.58
CA ILE A 37 -15.28 -5.56 -2.05
C ILE A 37 -15.43 -6.91 -2.76
N SER A 38 -15.01 -6.98 -4.02
CA SER A 38 -14.95 -8.25 -4.76
C SER A 38 -13.60 -8.92 -4.51
N ILE A 39 -13.62 -10.21 -4.18
CA ILE A 39 -12.42 -11.05 -4.06
C ILE A 39 -12.47 -12.05 -5.22
N GLU A 40 -11.72 -11.73 -6.28
CA GLU A 40 -11.64 -12.55 -7.49
C GLU A 40 -10.19 -13.01 -7.69
N GLN A 41 -10.01 -14.20 -8.26
CA GLN A 41 -8.71 -14.65 -8.72
C GLN A 41 -8.37 -13.96 -10.06
N LYS A 42 -8.10 -12.66 -10.01
CA LYS A 42 -7.50 -11.95 -11.14
C LYS A 42 -5.99 -12.21 -11.12
N THR A 43 -5.41 -12.48 -12.29
CA THR A 43 -3.96 -12.42 -12.47
C THR A 43 -3.50 -11.02 -12.10
N THR A 44 -2.88 -10.90 -10.92
CA THR A 44 -2.38 -9.63 -10.41
C THR A 44 -1.35 -9.04 -11.38
N SER A 45 -1.36 -7.71 -11.52
CA SER A 45 -0.31 -6.98 -12.23
C SER A 45 1.07 -7.50 -11.81
N ARG A 46 1.86 -7.96 -12.79
CA ARG A 46 3.22 -8.48 -12.55
C ARG A 46 4.18 -7.31 -12.38
N ASN A 47 4.09 -6.60 -11.25
CA ASN A 47 5.17 -5.72 -10.85
C ASN A 47 6.30 -6.58 -10.27
N PRO A 48 7.50 -6.60 -10.87
CA PRO A 48 8.60 -7.45 -10.40
C PRO A 48 9.10 -7.09 -9.00
N ARG A 49 8.70 -5.92 -8.45
CA ARG A 49 9.03 -5.50 -7.09
C ARG A 49 7.98 -5.91 -6.06
N SER A 50 6.83 -6.41 -6.49
CA SER A 50 5.77 -6.87 -5.57
C SER A 50 6.10 -8.26 -5.04
N THR A 51 6.07 -8.39 -3.72
CA THR A 51 6.25 -9.64 -2.99
C THR A 51 5.01 -9.92 -2.14
N VAL A 52 4.91 -11.13 -1.58
CA VAL A 52 3.84 -11.47 -0.61
C VAL A 52 3.81 -10.46 0.54
N GLY A 53 4.99 -10.05 1.04
CA GLY A 53 5.08 -9.08 2.13
C GLY A 53 4.54 -7.69 1.78
N THR A 54 4.68 -7.25 0.53
CA THR A 54 4.13 -5.95 0.08
C THR A 54 2.63 -6.02 -0.20
N VAL A 55 2.12 -7.17 -0.67
CA VAL A 55 0.68 -7.33 -0.96
C VAL A 55 -0.14 -7.50 0.33
N THR A 56 0.46 -8.11 1.34
CA THR A 56 -0.16 -8.32 2.66
C THR A 56 0.09 -7.17 3.63
N GLU A 57 0.80 -6.12 3.22
CA GLU A 57 1.24 -4.98 4.05
C GLU A 57 2.14 -5.35 5.25
N ILE A 58 2.44 -6.64 5.47
CA ILE A 58 3.35 -7.11 6.53
C ILE A 58 4.72 -6.43 6.43
N TYR A 59 5.22 -6.21 5.21
CA TYR A 59 6.51 -5.55 5.01
C TYR A 59 6.53 -4.12 5.55
N ASP A 60 5.40 -3.40 5.54
CA ASP A 60 5.32 -2.05 6.09
C ASP A 60 5.42 -2.06 7.62
N TYR A 61 4.80 -3.05 8.28
CA TYR A 61 5.00 -3.27 9.71
C TYR A 61 6.44 -3.67 10.03
N MET A 62 7.05 -4.54 9.22
CA MET A 62 8.47 -4.90 9.39
C MET A 62 9.38 -3.68 9.27
N ARG A 63 9.14 -2.79 8.30
CA ARG A 63 9.90 -1.55 8.16
C ARG A 63 9.82 -0.67 9.41
N LEU A 64 8.63 -0.52 9.99
CA LEU A 64 8.46 0.21 11.25
C LEU A 64 9.17 -0.47 12.41
N LEU A 65 9.11 -1.80 12.51
CA LEU A 65 9.78 -2.57 13.54
C LEU A 65 11.30 -2.35 13.48
N PHE A 66 11.91 -2.56 12.31
CA PHE A 66 13.35 -2.39 12.12
C PHE A 66 13.80 -0.93 12.26
N ALA A 67 13.00 0.04 11.82
CA ALA A 67 13.34 1.45 12.00
C ALA A 67 13.29 1.90 13.46
N ARG A 68 12.40 1.33 14.28
CA ARG A 68 12.22 1.73 15.69
C ARG A 68 13.11 0.95 16.66
N VAL A 69 13.38 -0.32 16.39
CA VAL A 69 14.05 -1.23 17.34
C VAL A 69 15.36 -1.80 16.77
N GLY A 70 15.56 -1.74 15.46
CA GLY A 70 16.76 -2.26 14.81
C GLY A 70 17.99 -1.42 15.15
N VAL A 71 19.08 -2.09 15.53
CA VAL A 71 20.40 -1.47 15.64
C VAL A 71 21.07 -1.56 14.27
N PRO A 72 21.42 -0.44 13.63
CA PRO A 72 22.11 -0.46 12.34
C PRO A 72 23.58 -0.88 12.51
N TYR A 73 24.09 -1.69 11.60
CA TYR A 73 25.49 -2.14 11.58
C TYR A 73 26.14 -1.82 10.23
N SER A 74 27.43 -1.50 10.27
CA SER A 74 28.24 -1.26 9.06
C SER A 74 28.43 -2.56 8.27
N PRO A 75 28.11 -2.60 6.96
CA PRO A 75 28.37 -3.78 6.14
C PRO A 75 29.86 -4.09 5.94
N ALA A 76 30.73 -3.08 6.05
CA ALA A 76 32.17 -3.24 5.83
C ALA A 76 32.91 -3.73 7.07
N THR A 77 32.50 -3.30 8.26
CA THR A 77 33.21 -3.57 9.52
C THR A 77 32.41 -4.42 10.50
N GLY A 78 31.10 -4.58 10.32
CA GLY A 78 30.23 -5.30 11.23
C GLY A 78 30.01 -4.61 12.58
N LEU A 79 30.49 -3.38 12.75
CA LEU A 79 30.35 -2.60 13.99
C LEU A 79 29.01 -1.84 14.00
N PRO A 80 28.41 -1.61 15.19
CA PRO A 80 27.20 -0.81 15.31
C PRO A 80 27.45 0.62 14.82
N ILE A 81 26.48 1.19 14.11
CA ILE A 81 26.53 2.57 13.64
C ILE A 81 26.05 3.47 14.78
N GLU A 82 26.87 4.45 15.13
CA GLU A 82 26.62 5.42 16.20
C GLU A 82 26.59 6.85 15.64
N SER A 83 26.02 7.77 16.42
CA SER A 83 26.01 9.19 16.07
C SER A 83 27.44 9.75 16.06
N GLN A 84 27.81 10.42 14.97
CA GLN A 84 29.09 11.12 14.87
C GLN A 84 28.89 12.63 15.04
N THR A 85 29.81 13.24 15.78
CA THR A 85 29.93 14.69 15.88
C THR A 85 30.64 15.25 14.64
N VAL A 86 30.44 16.54 14.34
CA VAL A 86 31.09 17.18 13.19
C VAL A 86 32.60 17.08 13.26
N SER A 87 33.20 17.27 14.45
CA SER A 87 34.66 17.12 14.64
C SER A 87 35.16 15.74 14.22
N GLN A 88 34.45 14.66 14.61
CA GLN A 88 34.79 13.29 14.23
C GLN A 88 34.66 12.99 12.73
N MET A 89 33.98 13.84 11.97
CA MET A 89 33.84 13.69 10.51
C MET A 89 34.91 14.48 9.74
N VAL A 90 35.54 15.48 10.37
CA VAL A 90 36.54 16.37 9.75
C VAL A 90 37.96 15.90 10.04
N ASP A 91 38.16 15.22 11.18
CA ASP A 91 39.36 14.42 11.45
C ASP A 91 39.44 13.18 10.54
#